data_AF-S7PHT8-F1
#
_entry.id   AF-S7PHT8-F1
#
_cell.length_a   1.000
_cell.length_b   1.000
_cell.length_c   1.000
_cell.angle_alpha   90.00
_cell.angle_beta   90.00
_cell.angle_gamma   90.00
#
_symmetry.space_group_name_H-M   'P 1'
#
loop_
_entity.id
_entity.type
_entity.pdbx_description
1 polymer ?
#
loop_
_entity_poly.entity_id
_entity_poly.type
_entity_poly.pdbx_seq_one_letter_code
_entity_poly.pdbx_strand_id
1 'polypeptide(L)'
;VHTITRKPMSWHDNLEEPADDRFLNLIHHTAQEPRKKYPETQTESQEIGWFSEPLVNPERDDARLNHFAVYSDITLYKSKMWSLGEDDRHK
;
A
#
# COMPACT_ATOMS: atom_id res chain seq x y z
N VAL A 1 54.15 7.88 15.32
CA VAL A 1 52.72 8.30 15.39
C VAL A 1 51.89 7.14 14.90
N HIS A 2 51.03 6.56 15.74
CA HIS A 2 50.17 5.44 15.35
C HIS A 2 48.77 5.97 15.06
N THR A 3 48.30 5.75 13.83
CA THR A 3 46.96 6.13 13.40
C THR A 3 45.96 5.16 14.02
N ILE A 4 45.18 5.65 14.99
CA ILE A 4 44.06 4.88 15.55
C ILE A 4 42.98 4.80 14.48
N THR A 5 42.54 3.59 14.15
CA THR A 5 41.45 3.36 13.20
C THR A 5 40.14 3.90 13.80
N ARG A 6 39.36 4.64 13.00
CA ARG A 6 38.08 5.21 13.45
C ARG A 6 37.07 4.10 13.73
N LYS A 7 36.04 4.45 14.50
CA LYS A 7 34.90 3.56 14.76
C LYS A 7 34.28 3.14 13.42
N PRO A 8 34.12 1.83 13.14
CA PRO A 8 33.39 1.39 11.96
C PRO A 8 31.96 1.95 12.01
N MET A 9 31.41 2.31 10.84
CA MET A 9 30.08 2.93 10.68
C MET A 9 29.92 4.36 11.24
N SER A 10 31.02 5.10 11.48
CA SER A 10 30.91 6.49 11.90
C SER A 10 30.23 7.32 10.82
N TRP A 11 29.24 8.14 11.19
CA TRP A 11 28.42 8.86 10.21
C TRP A 11 29.24 9.79 9.30
N HIS A 12 30.40 10.22 9.78
CA HIS A 12 31.32 11.14 9.11
C HIS A 12 31.93 10.62 7.80
N ASP A 13 31.82 9.32 7.51
CA ASP A 13 32.33 8.71 6.28
C ASP A 13 31.21 8.34 5.29
N ASN A 14 29.93 8.64 5.58
CA ASN A 14 28.83 8.46 4.63
C ASN A 14 28.81 9.62 3.64
N LEU A 15 29.71 9.58 2.65
CA LEU A 15 29.54 10.38 1.46
C LEU A 15 28.32 9.84 0.72
N GLU A 16 27.31 10.69 0.49
CA GLU A 16 26.12 10.29 -0.26
C GLU A 16 26.49 10.17 -1.74
N GLU A 17 26.95 8.97 -2.12
CA GLU A 17 27.20 8.64 -3.51
C GLU A 17 25.86 8.56 -4.25
N PRO A 18 25.74 9.19 -5.44
CA PRO A 18 24.53 9.07 -6.25
C PRO A 18 24.33 7.58 -6.56
N ALA A 19 23.13 7.08 -6.27
CA ALA A 19 22.78 5.69 -6.51
C ALA A 19 23.04 5.31 -7.98
N ASP A 20 23.65 4.15 -8.22
CA ASP A 20 23.93 3.66 -9.58
C ASP A 20 22.61 3.42 -10.32
N ASP A 21 22.35 4.22 -11.36
CA ASP A 21 21.18 4.10 -12.24
C ASP A 21 21.01 2.67 -12.78
N ARG A 22 22.11 1.94 -13.03
CA ARG A 22 22.03 0.54 -13.49
C ARG A 22 21.45 -0.38 -12.42
N PHE A 23 21.79 -0.13 -11.16
CA PHE A 23 21.27 -0.90 -10.03
C PHE A 23 19.80 -0.57 -9.76
N LEU A 24 19.42 0.70 -9.83
CA LEU A 24 18.01 1.11 -9.72
C LEU A 24 17.15 0.49 -10.82
N ASN A 25 17.62 0.53 -12.07
CA ASN A 25 16.91 -0.10 -13.19
C ASN A 25 16.77 -1.61 -13.01
N LEU A 26 17.77 -2.28 -12.43
CA LEU A 26 17.69 -3.71 -12.12
C LEU A 26 16.60 -4.01 -11.07
N ILE A 27 16.51 -3.20 -10.01
CA ILE A 27 15.45 -3.32 -8.99
C ILE A 27 14.08 -3.07 -9.62
N HIS A 28 13.94 -2.02 -10.44
CA HIS A 28 12.68 -1.72 -11.11
C HIS A 28 12.24 -2.83 -12.08
N HIS A 29 13.21 -3.51 -12.71
CA HIS A 29 12.94 -4.65 -13.56
C HIS A 29 12.52 -5.90 -12.75
N THR A 30 13.16 -6.15 -11.59
CA THR A 30 12.78 -7.28 -10.73
C THR A 30 11.47 -7.05 -9.98
N ALA A 31 11.11 -5.79 -9.74
CA ALA A 31 9.84 -5.37 -9.14
C ALA A 31 8.67 -5.32 -10.14
N GLN A 32 8.87 -5.73 -11.41
CA GLN A 32 7.76 -5.87 -12.35
C GLN A 32 6.74 -6.88 -11.84
N GLU A 33 5.48 -6.62 -12.20
CA GLU A 33 4.37 -7.50 -11.84
C GLU A 33 4.65 -8.95 -12.30
N PRO A 34 4.32 -9.96 -11.49
CA PRO A 34 4.53 -11.36 -11.83
C PRO A 34 4.01 -11.76 -13.22
N ARG A 35 2.88 -11.20 -13.68
CA ARG A 35 2.32 -11.39 -15.04
C ARG A 35 3.26 -10.96 -16.17
N LYS A 36 4.10 -9.94 -15.95
CA LYS A 36 5.07 -9.47 -16.95
C LYS A 36 6.29 -10.38 -17.02
N LYS A 37 6.55 -11.14 -15.95
CA LYS A 37 7.72 -12.01 -15.81
C LYS A 37 7.45 -13.46 -16.19
N TYR A 38 6.24 -13.95 -15.94
CA TYR A 38 5.86 -15.34 -16.16
C TYR A 38 4.56 -15.43 -16.98
N PRO A 39 4.44 -16.39 -17.92
CA PRO A 39 3.21 -16.60 -18.68
C PRO A 39 2.06 -17.11 -17.80
N GLU A 40 2.38 -17.81 -16.72
CA GLU A 40 1.43 -18.48 -15.82
C GLU A 40 1.83 -18.25 -14.35
N THR A 41 0.88 -18.44 -13.43
CA THR A 41 1.09 -18.35 -11.99
C THR A 41 2.09 -19.41 -11.53
N GLN A 42 3.06 -19.03 -10.71
CA GLN A 42 4.07 -19.96 -10.22
C GLN A 42 3.74 -20.49 -8.82
N THR A 43 2.89 -19.79 -8.08
CA THR A 43 2.45 -20.16 -6.72
C THR A 43 0.95 -19.90 -6.55
N GLU A 44 0.31 -20.62 -5.65
CA GLU A 44 -1.12 -20.44 -5.32
C GLU A 44 -1.42 -19.00 -4.89
N SER A 45 -0.51 -18.38 -4.14
CA SER A 45 -0.65 -16.97 -3.72
C SER A 45 -0.63 -15.98 -4.89
N GLN A 46 -0.02 -16.32 -6.01
CA GLN A 46 -0.01 -15.49 -7.21
C GLN A 46 -1.29 -15.63 -8.02
N GLU A 47 -2.06 -16.71 -7.86
CA GLU A 47 -3.34 -16.89 -8.55
C GLU A 47 -4.34 -15.80 -8.16
N ILE A 48 -4.31 -15.40 -6.89
CA ILE A 48 -5.14 -14.33 -6.36
C ILE A 48 -4.66 -13.00 -6.96
N GLY A 49 -5.50 -12.38 -7.79
CA GLY A 49 -5.17 -11.13 -8.46
C GLY A 49 -4.29 -11.30 -9.70
N TRP A 50 -4.04 -12.54 -10.16
CA TRP A 50 -3.32 -12.77 -11.41
C TRP A 50 -4.03 -12.12 -12.61
N PHE A 51 -5.35 -12.08 -12.62
CA PHE A 51 -6.13 -11.25 -13.55
C PHE A 51 -6.91 -10.22 -12.74
N SER A 52 -6.29 -9.07 -12.49
CA SER A 52 -6.85 -7.99 -11.66
C SER A 52 -7.80 -7.07 -12.43
N GLU A 53 -7.81 -7.15 -13.76
CA GLU A 53 -8.72 -6.38 -14.59
C GLU A 53 -10.17 -6.84 -14.38
N PRO A 54 -11.10 -5.94 -14.02
CA PRO A 54 -12.48 -6.30 -13.80
C PRO A 54 -13.12 -6.72 -15.13
N LEU A 55 -13.88 -7.82 -15.11
CA LEU A 55 -14.60 -8.33 -16.28
C LEU A 55 -15.70 -7.38 -16.78
N VAL A 56 -16.15 -6.46 -15.92
CA VAL A 56 -17.18 -5.47 -16.21
C VAL A 56 -16.57 -4.09 -16.01
N ASN A 57 -16.97 -3.13 -16.85
CA ASN A 57 -16.53 -1.74 -16.71
C ASN A 57 -16.78 -1.26 -15.26
N PRO A 58 -15.74 -0.84 -14.54
CA PRO A 58 -15.86 -0.39 -13.16
C PRO A 58 -16.51 0.99 -13.03
N GLU A 59 -17.02 1.60 -14.11
CA GLU A 59 -17.69 2.89 -14.08
C GLU A 59 -18.88 2.89 -13.08
N ARG A 60 -18.68 3.58 -11.96
CA ARG A 60 -19.59 3.54 -10.80
C ARG A 60 -20.57 4.72 -10.78
N ASP A 61 -20.65 5.45 -11.87
CA ASP A 61 -21.40 6.71 -11.94
C ASP A 61 -22.91 6.50 -12.09
N ASP A 62 -23.34 5.32 -12.57
CA ASP A 62 -24.76 4.99 -12.65
C ASP A 62 -25.32 4.68 -11.25
N ALA A 63 -26.00 5.66 -10.65
CA ALA A 63 -26.65 5.54 -9.34
C ALA A 63 -27.79 4.51 -9.29
N ARG A 64 -28.28 4.02 -10.44
CA ARG A 64 -29.29 2.94 -10.48
C ARG A 64 -28.68 1.57 -10.18
N LEU A 65 -27.40 1.40 -10.47
CA LEU A 65 -26.68 0.14 -10.29
C LEU A 65 -25.75 0.19 -9.05
N ASN A 66 -25.38 1.38 -8.61
CA ASN A 66 -24.42 1.60 -7.55
C ASN A 66 -25.07 2.12 -6.27
N HIS A 67 -25.14 1.28 -5.24
CA HIS A 67 -25.72 1.60 -3.93
C HIS A 67 -24.67 1.57 -2.82
N PHE A 68 -23.67 2.46 -2.91
CA PHE A 68 -22.67 2.55 -1.85
C PHE A 68 -23.28 3.05 -0.55
N ALA A 69 -22.75 2.56 0.57
CA ALA A 69 -23.02 3.15 1.86
C ALA A 69 -22.41 4.56 1.89
N VAL A 70 -23.26 5.58 1.81
CA VAL A 70 -22.87 6.98 1.91
C VAL A 70 -23.28 7.51 3.28
N TYR A 71 -22.32 8.07 4.00
CA TYR A 71 -22.58 8.71 5.28
C TYR A 71 -22.83 10.20 5.07
N SER A 72 -23.92 10.70 5.65
CA SER A 72 -24.19 12.14 5.74
C SER A 72 -23.85 12.64 7.13
N ASP A 73 -23.69 13.95 7.29
CA ASP A 73 -23.46 14.58 8.60
C ASP A 73 -24.53 14.19 9.63
N ILE A 74 -25.78 14.03 9.19
CA ILE A 74 -26.88 13.59 10.05
C ILE A 74 -26.68 12.13 10.48
N THR A 75 -26.31 11.25 9.55
CA THR A 75 -26.05 9.84 9.84
C THR A 75 -24.89 9.68 10.83
N LEU A 76 -23.81 10.46 10.62
CA LEU A 76 -22.64 10.48 11.49
C LEU A 76 -22.98 11.05 12.88
N TYR A 77 -23.73 12.14 12.94
CA TYR A 77 -24.19 12.73 14.19
C TYR A 77 -25.04 11.75 15.01
N LYS A 78 -26.02 11.09 14.37
CA LYS A 78 -26.86 10.09 15.04
C LYS A 78 -26.05 8.90 15.55
N SER A 79 -25.10 8.41 14.75
CA SER A 79 -24.17 7.37 15.19
C SER A 79 -23.38 7.81 16.44
N LYS A 80 -22.83 9.03 16.43
CA LYS A 80 -22.08 9.56 17.58
C LYS A 80 -22.93 9.71 18.83
N MET A 81 -24.16 10.22 18.70
CA MET A 81 -25.10 10.35 19.82
C MET A 81 -25.52 8.98 20.38
N TRP A 82 -25.69 7.99 19.51
CA TRP A 82 -26.00 6.63 19.94
C TRP A 82 -24.87 6.02 20.77
N SER A 83 -23.61 6.17 20.34
CA SER A 83 -22.44 5.70 21.09
C SER A 83 -22.30 6.38 22.46
N LEU A 84 -22.61 7.67 22.58
CA LEU A 84 -22.59 8.37 23.87
C LEU A 84 -23.67 7.85 24.84
N GLY A 85 -24.85 7.48 24.33
CA GLY A 85 -25.91 6.87 25.15
C GLY A 85 -25.61 5.43 25.58
N GLU A 86 -24.67 4.74 24.94
CA GLU A 86 -24.15 3.45 25.40
C GLU A 86 -23.25 3.61 26.63
N ASP A 87 -22.42 4.65 26.67
CA ASP A 87 -21.54 4.95 27.82
C ASP A 87 -22.33 5.24 29.11
N ASP A 88 -23.50 5.88 29.00
CA ASP A 88 -24.37 6.17 30.16
C ASP A 88 -25.14 4.94 30.66
N ARG A 89 -25.36 3.92 29.82
CA ARG A 89 -26.05 2.67 30.21
C ARG A 89 -25.14 1.67 30.93
N HIS A 90 -23.83 1.89 30.89
CA HIS A 90 -22.81 1.02 31.50
C HIS A 90 -22.19 1.59 32.78
N LYS A 91 -22.77 2.65 33.36
CA LYS A 91 -22.49 3.13 34.73
C LYS A 91 -23.62 2.75 35.67
#